data_AF-A0A535GHQ0-F1
#
_entry.id   AF-A0A535GHQ0-F1
#
_cell.length_a   1.000
_cell.length_b   1.000
_cell.length_c   1.000
_cell.angle_alpha   90.00
_cell.angle_beta   90.00
_cell.angle_gamma   90.00
#
_symmetry.space_group_name_H-M   'P 1'
#
loop_
_entity.id
_entity.type
_entity.pdbx_description
1 polymer ?
#
loop_
_entity_poly.entity_id
_entity_poly.type
_entity_poly.pdbx_seq_one_letter_code
_entity_poly.pdbx_strand_id
1 'polypeptide(L)'
;DLLDRLRRQMLEASQQMNYERAAWLRDTIRSADEVLIGQRLITGAVEANNLFIVYPSAREDHNELFLVRHGRLVQQKCIPHEPQEMKEAVLELLDVAAALGDAPSIVGKAEVDQINIISRWIHHHSDERAFFPLQPALTDPHERRFLAQRIWVEVDAARAQPSILVVEDQEEEL
;
A
#
# COMPACT_ATOMS: atom_id res chain seq x y z
N ASP A 1 5.76 5.07 13.99
CA ASP A 1 6.08 4.87 12.58
C ASP A 1 6.93 3.61 12.36
N LEU A 2 6.83 2.95 11.20
CA LEU A 2 7.67 1.81 10.80
C LEU A 2 9.11 2.21 10.52
N LEU A 3 9.35 3.33 9.83
CA LEU A 3 10.71 3.82 9.56
C LEU A 3 11.44 4.12 10.88
N ASP A 4 10.75 4.71 11.85
CA ASP A 4 11.31 4.92 13.20
C ASP A 4 11.59 3.61 13.95
N ARG A 5 10.81 2.56 13.72
CA ARG A 5 11.09 1.23 14.29
C ARG A 5 12.31 0.59 13.62
N LEU A 6 12.42 0.69 12.30
CA LEU A 6 13.59 0.23 11.54
C LEU A 6 14.86 0.97 11.99
N ARG A 7 14.79 2.30 12.16
CA ARG A 7 15.89 3.13 12.68
C ARG A 7 16.29 2.73 14.09
N ARG A 8 15.32 2.50 14.98
CA ARG A 8 15.60 1.99 16.35
C ARG A 8 16.27 0.63 16.33
N GLN A 9 15.74 -0.33 15.57
CA GLN A 9 16.31 -1.67 15.48
C GLN A 9 17.69 -1.68 14.82
N MET A 10 17.96 -0.77 13.88
CA MET A 10 19.27 -0.58 13.27
C MET A 10 20.28 -0.11 14.32
N LEU A 11 19.91 0.86 15.16
CA LEU A 11 20.75 1.36 16.24
C LEU A 11 21.00 0.29 17.30
N GLU A 12 19.96 -0.44 17.71
CA GLU A 12 20.06 -1.56 18.66
C GLU A 12 20.99 -2.66 18.12
N ALA A 13 20.86 -3.04 16.85
CA ALA A 13 21.74 -4.02 16.22
C ALA A 13 23.21 -3.54 16.19
N SER A 14 23.45 -2.25 15.90
CA SER A 14 24.78 -1.67 15.95
C SER A 14 25.37 -1.67 17.36
N GLN A 15 24.56 -1.40 18.39
CA GLN A 15 24.99 -1.44 19.80
C GLN A 15 25.32 -2.86 20.25
N GLN A 16 24.61 -3.86 19.72
CA GLN A 16 24.86 -5.28 19.96
C GLN A 16 26.00 -5.86 19.10
N MET A 17 26.75 -5.00 18.38
CA MET A 17 27.81 -5.40 17.45
C MET A 17 27.33 -6.33 16.31
N ASN A 18 26.01 -6.36 16.05
CA ASN A 18 25.42 -7.08 14.93
C ASN A 18 25.39 -6.19 13.69
N TYR A 19 26.58 -5.93 13.14
CA TYR A 19 26.77 -5.00 12.01
C TYR A 19 26.10 -5.47 10.72
N GLU A 20 25.97 -6.78 10.50
CA GLU A 20 25.26 -7.33 9.34
C GLU A 20 23.78 -6.93 9.37
N ARG A 21 23.11 -7.14 10.50
CA ARG A 21 21.72 -6.71 10.68
C ARG A 21 21.57 -5.20 10.60
N ALA A 22 22.49 -4.44 11.18
CA ALA A 22 22.47 -2.98 11.11
C ALA A 22 22.64 -2.47 9.67
N ALA A 23 23.57 -3.03 8.89
CA ALA A 23 23.78 -2.67 7.50
C ALA A 23 22.54 -3.01 6.64
N TRP A 24 21.98 -4.20 6.82
CA TRP A 24 20.77 -4.62 6.09
C TRP A 24 19.55 -3.72 6.40
N LEU A 25 19.34 -3.35 7.67
CA LEU A 25 18.28 -2.40 8.06
C LEU A 25 18.52 -1.00 7.47
N ARG A 26 19.77 -0.52 7.47
CA ARG A 26 20.15 0.77 6.88
C ARG A 26 19.86 0.80 5.37
N ASP A 27 20.26 -0.23 4.65
CA ASP A 27 20.09 -0.30 3.20
C ASP A 27 18.59 -0.38 2.83
N THR A 28 17.79 -1.05 3.66
CA THR A 28 16.33 -1.03 3.56
C THR A 28 15.74 0.35 3.77
N ILE A 29 16.14 1.04 4.85
CA ILE A 29 15.66 2.41 5.14
C ILE A 29 15.98 3.31 3.95
N ARG A 30 17.19 3.21 3.39
CA ARG A 30 17.61 4.00 2.24
C ARG A 30 16.79 3.68 0.99
N SER A 31 16.56 2.40 0.68
CA SER A 31 15.74 2.01 -0.47
C SER A 31 14.29 2.49 -0.34
N ALA A 32 13.73 2.43 0.87
CA ALA A 32 12.40 2.94 1.14
C ALA A 32 12.36 4.48 1.04
N ASP A 33 13.32 5.18 1.66
CA ASP A 33 13.41 6.64 1.63
C ASP A 33 13.61 7.16 0.20
N GLU A 34 14.48 6.56 -0.63
CA GLU A 34 14.71 6.97 -2.03
C GLU A 34 13.44 6.85 -2.88
N VAL A 35 12.64 5.79 -2.67
CA VAL A 35 11.35 5.61 -3.33
C VAL A 35 10.31 6.64 -2.85
N LEU A 36 10.34 6.98 -1.56
CA LEU A 36 9.39 7.92 -0.95
C LEU A 36 9.74 9.40 -1.24
N ILE A 37 11.02 9.74 -1.44
CA ILE A 37 11.51 11.10 -1.71
C ILE A 37 11.08 11.61 -3.10
N GLY A 38 10.80 10.72 -4.06
CA GLY A 38 10.32 11.09 -5.40
C GLY A 38 8.97 11.84 -5.42
N GLN A 39 8.21 11.79 -4.33
CA GLN A 39 6.90 12.41 -4.23
C GLN A 39 6.93 13.53 -3.20
N ARG A 40 6.62 14.78 -3.61
CA ARG A 40 6.28 15.91 -2.73
C ARG A 40 4.95 15.68 -1.99
N LEU A 41 4.80 14.53 -1.34
CA LEU A 41 3.69 14.09 -0.49
C LEU A 41 4.21 13.95 0.97
N ILE A 42 5.05 14.90 1.40
CA ILE A 42 5.57 14.94 2.77
C ILE A 42 4.50 15.48 3.71
N THR A 43 3.72 14.54 4.22
CA THR A 43 3.21 14.44 5.61
C THR A 43 2.65 13.05 5.85
N GLY A 44 2.16 12.39 4.80
CA GLY A 44 1.58 11.04 4.80
C GLY A 44 2.55 9.88 4.54
N ALA A 45 3.84 10.12 4.27
CA ALA A 45 4.84 9.06 4.09
C ALA A 45 5.09 8.23 5.37
N VAL A 46 4.66 8.74 6.52
CA VAL A 46 4.55 8.05 7.82
C VAL A 46 3.31 7.11 7.87
N GLU A 47 2.36 7.31 6.97
CA GLU A 47 1.09 6.59 6.85
C GLU A 47 1.10 5.46 5.82
N ALA A 48 2.18 5.31 5.04
CA ALA A 48 2.35 4.26 4.02
C ALA A 48 2.29 2.82 4.55
N ASN A 49 2.29 2.65 5.88
CA ASN A 49 2.20 1.34 6.50
C ASN A 49 0.78 0.79 6.53
N ASN A 50 -0.24 1.60 6.24
CA ASN A 50 -1.63 1.20 6.29
C ASN A 50 -2.38 1.76 5.10
N LEU A 51 -2.48 0.95 4.05
CA LEU A 51 -2.95 1.38 2.75
C LEU A 51 -4.02 0.42 2.24
N PHE A 52 -5.02 0.99 1.60
CA PHE A 52 -5.96 0.24 0.80
C PHE A 52 -5.72 0.58 -0.66
N ILE A 53 -5.63 -0.44 -1.50
CA ILE A 53 -5.27 -0.31 -2.90
C ILE A 53 -6.35 -0.97 -3.74
N VAL A 54 -6.83 -0.30 -4.79
CA VAL A 54 -7.86 -0.84 -5.69
C VAL A 54 -7.51 -0.64 -7.15
N TYR A 55 -7.41 -1.72 -7.90
CA TYR A 55 -7.10 -1.70 -9.34
C TYR A 55 -8.12 -2.51 -10.14
N PRO A 56 -8.30 -2.20 -11.45
CA PRO A 56 -8.96 -3.12 -12.37
C PRO A 56 -8.22 -4.48 -12.36
N SER A 57 -8.96 -5.58 -12.27
CA SER A 57 -8.39 -6.91 -12.41
C SER A 57 -8.11 -7.21 -13.88
N ALA A 58 -7.19 -8.16 -14.14
CA ALA A 58 -7.04 -8.76 -15.47
C ALA A 58 -8.31 -9.51 -15.92
N ARG A 59 -9.19 -9.87 -14.97
CA ARG A 59 -10.51 -10.41 -15.25
C ARG A 59 -11.47 -9.27 -15.60
N GLU A 60 -12.16 -9.41 -16.73
CA GLU A 60 -13.19 -8.45 -17.16
C GLU A 60 -14.22 -8.19 -16.05
N ASP A 61 -14.60 -6.92 -15.93
CA ASP A 61 -15.56 -6.43 -14.93
C ASP A 61 -15.25 -6.82 -13.48
N HIS A 62 -13.96 -7.01 -13.15
CA HIS A 62 -13.52 -7.24 -11.78
C HIS A 62 -12.51 -6.18 -11.31
N ASN A 63 -12.39 -6.03 -10.00
CA ASN A 63 -11.37 -5.22 -9.33
C ASN A 63 -10.53 -6.10 -8.40
N GLU A 64 -9.24 -5.80 -8.31
CA GLU A 64 -8.32 -6.32 -7.29
C GLU A 64 -8.21 -5.34 -6.13
N LEU A 65 -8.48 -5.81 -4.92
CA LEU A 65 -8.37 -5.06 -3.68
C LEU A 65 -7.19 -5.61 -2.89
N PHE A 66 -6.27 -4.74 -2.48
CA PHE A 66 -5.15 -5.10 -1.62
C PHE A 66 -5.22 -4.32 -0.31
N LEU A 67 -5.23 -5.07 0.80
CA LEU A 67 -5.14 -4.51 2.14
C LEU A 67 -3.70 -4.61 2.63
N VAL A 68 -3.05 -3.46 2.78
CA VAL A 68 -1.72 -3.35 3.37
C VAL A 68 -1.84 -2.82 4.79
N ARG A 69 -1.30 -3.56 5.77
CA ARG A 69 -1.26 -3.17 7.19
C ARG A 69 0.13 -3.42 7.74
N HIS A 70 0.62 -2.48 8.55
CA HIS A 70 1.95 -2.52 9.15
C HIS A 70 3.10 -2.79 8.15
N GLY A 71 2.94 -2.34 6.90
CA GLY A 71 3.91 -2.55 5.82
C GLY A 71 3.86 -3.94 5.17
N ARG A 72 2.78 -4.70 5.37
CA ARG A 72 2.57 -6.05 4.82
C ARG A 72 1.27 -6.15 4.06
N LEU A 73 1.26 -6.94 2.99
CA LEU A 73 0.01 -7.38 2.37
C LEU A 73 -0.70 -8.37 3.30
N VAL A 74 -1.82 -7.95 3.88
CA VAL A 74 -2.64 -8.77 4.77
C VAL A 74 -3.56 -9.67 3.96
N GLN A 75 -4.24 -9.09 2.98
CA GLN A 75 -5.26 -9.79 2.21
C GLN A 75 -5.40 -9.17 0.82
N GLN A 76 -5.69 -10.03 -0.15
CA GLN A 76 -6.04 -9.67 -1.51
C GLN A 76 -7.40 -10.28 -1.85
N LYS A 77 -8.25 -9.54 -2.57
CA LYS A 77 -9.52 -10.05 -3.10
C LYS A 77 -9.73 -9.58 -4.54
N CYS A 78 -10.14 -10.51 -5.39
CA CYS A 78 -10.70 -10.23 -6.70
C CYS A 78 -12.22 -10.26 -6.59
N ILE A 79 -12.90 -9.17 -6.93
CA ILE A 79 -14.36 -9.03 -6.82
C ILE A 79 -14.96 -8.46 -8.09
N PRO A 80 -16.25 -8.72 -8.39
CA PRO A 80 -16.96 -8.01 -9.45
C PRO A 80 -16.96 -6.49 -9.23
N HIS A 81 -16.91 -5.71 -10.31
CA HIS A 81 -17.04 -4.26 -10.29
C HIS A 81 -18.52 -3.88 -10.16
N GLU A 82 -19.09 -4.12 -8.98
CA GLU A 82 -20.45 -3.76 -8.65
C GLU A 82 -20.49 -2.96 -7.34
N PRO A 83 -21.38 -1.95 -7.21
CA PRO A 83 -21.40 -1.07 -6.04
C PRO A 83 -21.55 -1.82 -4.72
N GLN A 84 -22.41 -2.84 -4.69
CA GLN A 84 -22.72 -3.59 -3.47
C GLN A 84 -21.58 -4.56 -3.10
N GLU A 85 -21.11 -5.37 -4.06
CA GLU A 85 -19.97 -6.29 -3.89
C GLU A 85 -18.72 -5.54 -3.41
N MET A 86 -18.43 -4.38 -4.02
CA MET A 86 -17.28 -3.57 -3.67
C MET A 86 -17.41 -2.95 -2.28
N LYS A 87 -18.59 -2.44 -1.94
CA LYS A 87 -18.85 -1.91 -0.60
C LYS A 87 -18.69 -2.97 0.47
N GLU A 88 -19.27 -4.16 0.27
CA GLU A 88 -19.19 -5.28 1.22
C GLU A 88 -17.74 -5.76 1.40
N ALA A 89 -17.02 -5.98 0.30
CA ALA A 89 -15.63 -6.41 0.34
C ALA A 89 -14.71 -5.39 1.02
N VAL A 90 -14.89 -4.10 0.74
CA VAL A 90 -14.11 -3.03 1.39
C VAL A 90 -14.40 -3.01 2.89
N LEU A 91 -15.67 -3.05 3.31
CA LEU A 91 -16.03 -3.04 4.73
C LEU A 91 -15.45 -4.25 5.47
N GLU A 92 -15.54 -5.45 4.89
CA GLU A 92 -14.96 -6.67 5.47
C GLU A 92 -13.44 -6.54 5.64
N LEU A 93 -12.73 -6.04 4.63
CA LEU A 93 -11.28 -5.83 4.71
C LEU A 93 -10.92 -4.75 5.74
N LEU A 94 -11.72 -3.69 5.88
CA LEU A 94 -11.54 -2.67 6.91
C LEU A 94 -11.76 -3.24 8.32
N ASP A 95 -12.70 -4.16 8.50
CA ASP A 95 -12.91 -4.85 9.77
C ASP A 95 -11.74 -5.79 10.12
N VAL A 96 -11.20 -6.52 9.12
CA VAL A 96 -9.94 -7.28 9.28
C VAL A 96 -8.80 -6.36 9.68
N ALA A 97 -8.67 -5.20 9.02
CA ALA A 97 -7.64 -4.22 9.32
C ALA A 97 -7.75 -3.66 10.75
N ALA A 98 -8.97 -3.39 11.22
CA ALA A 98 -9.22 -2.94 12.57
C ALA A 98 -8.90 -4.01 13.62
N ALA A 99 -9.22 -5.28 13.35
CA ALA A 99 -8.96 -6.40 14.25
C ALA A 99 -7.46 -6.71 14.44
N LEU A 100 -6.60 -6.36 13.46
CA LEU A 100 -5.15 -6.58 13.54
C LEU A 100 -4.43 -5.69 14.57
N GLY A 101 -5.08 -4.65 15.09
CA GLY A 101 -4.53 -3.82 16.17
C GLY A 101 -3.19 -3.16 15.85
N ASP A 102 -2.33 -3.09 16.86
CA ASP A 102 -1.05 -2.38 16.80
C ASP A 102 0.03 -3.10 16.01
N ALA A 103 0.97 -2.31 15.51
CA ALA A 103 2.05 -2.81 14.68
C ALA A 103 3.09 -3.58 15.53
N PRO A 104 3.65 -4.70 15.03
CA PRO A 104 4.61 -5.50 15.78
C PRO A 104 5.87 -4.72 16.16
N SER A 105 6.40 -4.90 17.36
CA SER A 105 7.57 -4.13 17.84
C SER A 105 8.87 -4.43 17.07
N ILE A 106 9.02 -5.67 16.61
CA ILE A 106 10.19 -6.17 15.87
C ILE A 106 9.85 -6.31 14.39
N VAL A 107 10.78 -5.91 13.52
CA VAL A 107 10.65 -6.04 12.07
C VAL A 107 11.72 -7.05 11.62
N GLY A 108 11.26 -8.18 11.10
CA GLY A 108 12.11 -9.24 10.59
C GLY A 108 12.43 -9.07 9.10
N LYS A 109 13.08 -10.08 8.54
CA LYS A 109 13.52 -10.10 7.14
C LYS A 109 12.37 -10.11 6.15
N ALA A 110 11.37 -10.95 6.39
CA ALA A 110 10.20 -11.07 5.53
C ALA A 110 9.42 -9.75 5.42
N GLU A 111 9.35 -9.01 6.53
CA GLU A 111 8.69 -7.71 6.58
C GLU A 111 9.39 -6.67 5.72
N VAL A 112 10.71 -6.60 5.83
CA VAL A 112 11.54 -5.72 5.02
C VAL A 112 11.43 -6.04 3.53
N ASP A 113 11.44 -7.32 3.17
CA ASP A 113 11.30 -7.73 1.78
C ASP A 113 9.92 -7.31 1.23
N GLN A 114 8.85 -7.49 2.00
CA GLN A 114 7.51 -7.03 1.63
C GLN A 114 7.42 -5.51 1.47
N ILE A 115 8.03 -4.75 2.38
CA ILE A 115 8.08 -3.29 2.29
C ILE A 115 8.76 -2.88 0.98
N ASN A 116 9.91 -3.46 0.66
CA ASN A 116 10.64 -3.15 -0.58
C ASN A 116 9.85 -3.54 -1.83
N ILE A 117 9.08 -4.63 -1.81
CA ILE A 117 8.22 -5.03 -2.93
C ILE A 117 7.07 -4.03 -3.10
N ILE A 118 6.36 -3.70 -2.01
CA ILE A 118 5.22 -2.79 -2.04
C ILE A 118 5.66 -1.39 -2.46
N SER A 119 6.75 -0.86 -1.88
CA SER A 119 7.29 0.45 -2.24
C SER A 119 7.66 0.53 -3.73
N ARG A 120 8.36 -0.47 -4.26
CA ARG A 120 8.70 -0.52 -5.69
C ARG A 120 7.46 -0.61 -6.58
N TRP A 121 6.49 -1.41 -6.17
CA TRP A 121 5.23 -1.54 -6.90
C TRP A 121 4.45 -0.22 -6.93
N ILE A 122 4.32 0.47 -5.78
CA ILE A 122 3.67 1.79 -5.70
C ILE A 122 4.40 2.80 -6.59
N HIS A 123 5.74 2.85 -6.56
CA HIS A 123 6.51 3.75 -7.41
C HIS A 123 6.26 3.54 -8.91
N HIS A 124 6.03 2.29 -9.34
CA HIS A 124 5.78 1.99 -10.74
C HIS A 124 4.34 2.27 -11.18
N HIS A 125 3.37 2.21 -10.26
CA HIS A 125 1.93 2.34 -10.56
C HIS A 125 1.30 3.62 -9.96
N SER A 126 2.09 4.58 -9.47
CA SER A 126 1.59 5.72 -8.67
C SER A 126 0.73 6.74 -9.40
N ASP A 127 0.78 6.75 -10.73
CA ASP A 127 -0.03 7.66 -11.56
C ASP A 127 -1.50 7.21 -11.64
N GLU A 128 -1.77 5.95 -11.27
CA GLU A 128 -3.10 5.39 -11.18
C GLU A 128 -3.70 5.71 -9.80
N ARG A 129 -4.78 6.51 -9.78
CA ARG A 129 -5.45 7.04 -8.59
C ARG A 129 -6.17 5.94 -7.78
N ALA A 130 -5.40 5.10 -7.11
CA ALA A 130 -5.88 3.86 -6.52
C ALA A 130 -5.48 3.66 -5.05
N PHE A 131 -4.99 4.70 -4.38
CA PHE A 131 -4.36 4.61 -3.06
C PHE A 131 -5.16 5.36 -1.98
N PHE A 132 -5.63 4.63 -0.97
CA PHE A 132 -6.51 5.15 0.06
C PHE A 132 -5.93 4.94 1.48
N PRO A 133 -5.64 6.02 2.24
CA PRO A 133 -5.17 5.92 3.61
C PRO A 133 -6.23 5.30 4.54
N LEU A 134 -5.81 4.38 5.41
CA LEU A 134 -6.72 3.66 6.31
C LEU A 134 -6.98 4.35 7.66
N GLN A 135 -6.14 5.30 8.08
CA GLN A 135 -6.05 5.73 9.48
C GLN A 135 -7.36 6.25 10.09
N PRO A 136 -8.12 7.15 9.44
CA PRO A 136 -9.41 7.60 9.97
C PRO A 136 -10.44 6.46 10.08
N ALA A 137 -10.46 5.56 9.09
CA ALA A 137 -11.39 4.44 9.03
C ALA A 137 -11.12 3.35 10.08
N LEU A 138 -9.90 3.23 10.59
CA LEU A 138 -9.59 2.21 11.57
C LEU A 138 -10.18 2.52 12.95
N THR A 139 -10.29 3.81 13.28
CA THR A 139 -10.72 4.29 14.60
C THR A 139 -12.23 4.53 14.70
N ASP A 140 -12.91 4.88 13.60
CA ASP A 140 -14.34 5.23 13.62
C ASP A 140 -15.14 4.42 12.56
N PRO A 141 -16.18 3.66 12.97
CA PRO A 141 -17.09 3.00 12.02
C PRO A 141 -17.78 3.93 11.01
N HIS A 142 -18.01 5.20 11.34
CA HIS A 142 -18.55 6.19 10.40
C HIS A 142 -17.54 6.52 9.30
N GLU A 143 -16.27 6.69 9.65
CA GLU A 143 -15.18 6.89 8.70
C GLU A 143 -14.98 5.68 7.79
N ARG A 144 -15.21 4.44 8.27
CA ARG A 144 -15.18 3.23 7.40
C ARG A 144 -16.18 3.31 6.27
N ARG A 145 -17.42 3.72 6.59
CA ARG A 145 -18.49 3.84 5.59
C ARG A 145 -18.17 4.93 4.58
N PHE A 146 -17.64 6.06 5.04
CA PHE A 146 -17.22 7.15 4.17
C PHE A 146 -16.07 6.73 3.25
N LEU A 147 -15.07 6.03 3.79
CA LEU A 147 -13.95 5.51 3.00
C LEU A 147 -14.43 4.52 1.93
N ALA A 148 -15.31 3.58 2.28
CA ALA A 148 -15.87 2.62 1.32
C ALA A 148 -16.64 3.31 0.19
N GLN A 149 -17.43 4.33 0.52
CA GLN A 149 -18.14 5.14 -0.47
C GLN A 149 -17.18 5.93 -1.36
N ARG A 150 -16.14 6.53 -0.78
CA ARG A 150 -15.12 7.30 -1.51
C ARG A 150 -14.35 6.40 -2.49
N ILE A 151 -13.94 5.22 -2.04
CA ILE A 151 -13.26 4.21 -2.87
C ILE A 151 -14.12 3.85 -4.08
N TRP A 152 -15.42 3.58 -3.90
CA TRP A 152 -16.33 3.32 -5.02
C TRP A 152 -16.35 4.49 -6.01
N VAL A 153 -16.60 5.71 -5.54
CA VAL A 153 -16.73 6.89 -6.42
C VAL A 153 -15.45 7.14 -7.23
N GLU A 154 -14.28 7.04 -6.59
CA GLU A 154 -13.01 7.28 -7.27
C GLU A 154 -12.68 6.19 -8.30
N VAL A 155 -12.91 4.91 -7.96
CA VAL A 155 -12.60 3.78 -8.85
C VAL A 155 -13.59 3.68 -10.02
N ASP A 156 -14.88 3.92 -9.77
CA ASP A 156 -15.91 3.99 -10.82
C ASP A 156 -15.62 5.14 -11.79
N ALA A 157 -15.27 6.32 -11.27
CA ALA A 157 -14.88 7.47 -12.10
C ALA A 157 -13.61 7.17 -12.94
N ALA A 158 -12.61 6.51 -12.35
CA ALA A 158 -11.39 6.11 -13.05
C ALA A 158 -11.66 5.10 -14.17
N ARG A 159 -12.60 4.15 -13.97
CA ARG A 159 -13.03 3.20 -15.00
C ARG A 159 -13.85 3.87 -16.11
N ALA A 160 -14.63 4.90 -15.78
CA ALA A 160 -15.43 5.66 -16.75
C ALA A 160 -14.60 6.63 -17.60
N GLN A 161 -13.39 7.00 -17.18
CA GLN A 161 -12.43 7.67 -18.04
C GLN A 161 -11.87 6.65 -19.06
N PRO A 162 -11.99 6.89 -20.37
CA PRO A 162 -11.33 6.04 -21.34
C PRO A 162 -9.82 6.11 -21.08
N SER A 163 -9.23 4.95 -20.83
CA SER A 163 -7.78 4.77 -20.83
C SER A 163 -7.31 5.25 -22.21
N ILE A 164 -6.69 6.43 -22.28
CA ILE A 164 -5.89 6.77 -23.45
C ILE A 164 -4.70 5.84 -23.35
N LEU A 165 -4.86 4.64 -23.91
CA LEU A 165 -3.74 3.78 -24.25
C LEU A 165 -2.85 4.60 -25.17
N VAL A 166 -1.83 5.23 -24.60
CA VAL A 166 -0.65 5.59 -25.36
C VAL A 166 -0.06 4.24 -25.74
N VAL A 167 -0.48 3.77 -26.92
CA VAL A 167 0.25 2.75 -27.66
C VAL A 167 1.59 3.42 -27.93
N GLU A 168 2.59 3.14 -27.09
CA GLU A 168 3.97 3.32 -27.51
C GLU A 168 4.15 2.34 -28.66
N ASP A 169 3.98 2.86 -29.88
CA ASP A 169 4.42 2.22 -31.10
C ASP A 169 5.91 1.88 -30.92
N GLN A 170 6.17 0.64 -30.54
CA GLN A 170 7.43 0.01 -30.87
C GLN A 170 7.37 -0.24 -32.38
N GLU A 171 7.70 0.80 -33.15
CA GLU A 171 8.23 0.62 -34.50
C GLU A 171 9.53 -0.19 -34.36
N GLU A 172 9.39 -1.50 -34.54
CA GLU A 172 10.42 -2.30 -35.21
C GLU A 172 10.81 -1.55 -36.48
N GLU A 173 12.08 -1.13 -36.60
CA GLU A 173 12.74 -1.26 -37.89
C GLU A 173 14.23 -1.54 -37.71
N LEU A 174 14.62 -2.55 -38.49
CA LEU A 174 15.89 -3.27 -38.57
C LEU A 174 17.03 -2.44 -39.17
#